data_AF-A0A2D7V5B7-F1
#
_entry.id   AF-A0A2D7V5B7-F1
#
_cell.length_a   1.000
_cell.length_b   1.000
_cell.length_c   1.000
_cell.angle_alpha   90.00
_cell.angle_beta   90.00
_cell.angle_gamma   90.00
#
_symmetry.space_group_name_H-M   'P 1'
#
loop_
_entity.id
_entity.type
_entity.pdbx_description
1 polymer ?
#
loop_
_entity_poly.entity_id
_entity_poly.type
_entity_poly.pdbx_seq_one_letter_code
_entity_poly.pdbx_strand_id
1 'polypeptide(L)'
;MKALLLSLAVGHSFLTLWAKDSSTDRTKVEFFEKLYDTKIEGLKLLEEYSDPDQFYSAIAKQVGIPEVVHKAVEEKYGWKNDDENFLILMIKGGGDNDAWGVMVTKVPSALNALNGNIEDAKSEEEKKKFVSERIDLLKKMEIKMVVVGYDGKISFPKKKK
;
A
#
# COMPACT_ATOMS: atom_id res chain seq x y z
N MET A 1 -58.25 -0.78 -47.31
CA MET A 1 -58.29 -0.44 -45.87
C MET A 1 -57.28 -1.32 -45.14
N LYS A 2 -56.28 -0.71 -44.50
CA LYS A 2 -55.23 -1.38 -43.72
C LYS A 2 -55.79 -1.73 -42.35
N ALA A 3 -55.69 -2.99 -41.93
CA ALA A 3 -55.92 -3.40 -40.53
C ALA A 3 -54.57 -3.61 -39.85
N LEU A 4 -54.44 -2.95 -38.71
CA LEU A 4 -53.22 -2.67 -37.95
C LEU A 4 -52.91 -3.84 -37.01
N LEU A 5 -51.67 -4.36 -37.06
CA LEU A 5 -51.11 -5.24 -36.05
C LEU A 5 -50.82 -4.42 -34.79
N LEU A 6 -51.38 -4.82 -33.64
CA LEU A 6 -50.98 -4.30 -32.33
C LEU A 6 -50.31 -5.43 -31.53
N SER A 7 -48.98 -5.43 -31.56
CA SER A 7 -48.15 -6.16 -30.61
C SER A 7 -47.95 -5.27 -29.37
N LEU A 8 -48.41 -5.72 -28.20
CA LEU A 8 -47.92 -5.21 -26.92
C LEU A 8 -47.28 -6.35 -26.15
N ALA A 9 -45.97 -6.49 -26.34
CA ALA A 9 -45.11 -7.19 -25.40
C ALA A 9 -45.06 -6.32 -24.13
N VAL A 10 -45.66 -6.80 -23.06
CA VAL A 10 -45.47 -6.25 -21.71
C VAL A 10 -44.05 -6.62 -21.30
N GLY A 11 -43.11 -5.73 -21.65
CA GLY A 11 -41.74 -5.78 -21.17
C GLY A 11 -41.76 -5.76 -19.65
N HIS A 12 -41.17 -6.80 -19.07
CA HIS A 12 -40.88 -6.84 -17.65
C HIS A 12 -40.06 -5.60 -17.32
N SER A 13 -40.66 -4.67 -16.58
CA SER A 13 -39.99 -3.56 -15.92
C SER A 13 -38.96 -4.16 -14.98
N PHE A 14 -37.75 -4.34 -15.50
CA PHE A 14 -36.56 -4.64 -14.74
C PHE A 14 -36.46 -3.61 -13.61
N LEU A 15 -36.43 -4.13 -12.39
CA LEU A 15 -35.92 -3.47 -11.21
C LEU A 15 -34.52 -2.88 -11.52
N THR A 16 -34.43 -1.64 -12.00
CA THR A 16 -33.25 -0.80 -11.82
C THR A 16 -33.31 -0.19 -10.43
N LEU A 17 -33.24 -1.09 -9.45
CA LEU A 17 -33.02 -0.77 -8.05
C LEU A 17 -31.54 -0.36 -7.92
N TRP A 18 -31.28 0.95 -7.91
CA TRP A 18 -30.07 1.61 -7.36
C TRP A 18 -28.82 0.71 -7.23
N ALA A 19 -28.24 0.30 -8.35
CA ALA A 19 -26.83 -0.07 -8.36
C ALA A 19 -26.06 1.25 -8.22
N LYS A 20 -25.81 1.69 -6.98
CA LYS A 20 -24.81 2.72 -6.70
C LYS A 20 -23.53 2.23 -7.37
N ASP A 21 -23.10 2.94 -8.40
CA ASP A 21 -22.03 2.53 -9.30
C ASP A 21 -20.80 2.14 -8.47
N SER A 22 -20.61 0.84 -8.26
CA SER A 22 -19.53 0.29 -7.42
C SER A 22 -18.16 0.70 -7.96
N SER A 23 -18.12 1.17 -9.20
CA SER A 23 -16.96 1.75 -9.84
C SER A 23 -16.49 3.09 -9.27
N THR A 24 -17.16 3.62 -8.24
CA THR A 24 -16.75 4.82 -7.50
C THR A 24 -16.49 4.54 -6.01
N ASP A 25 -16.80 3.32 -5.55
CA ASP A 25 -16.72 2.96 -4.14
C ASP A 25 -15.35 2.39 -3.79
N ARG A 26 -14.48 3.23 -3.24
CA ARG A 26 -13.11 2.87 -2.86
C ARG A 26 -13.02 1.86 -1.71
N THR A 27 -14.15 1.52 -1.08
CA THR A 27 -14.20 0.43 -0.08
C THR A 27 -14.29 -0.95 -0.72
N LYS A 28 -14.43 -1.01 -2.05
CA LYS A 28 -14.66 -2.22 -2.81
C LYS A 28 -13.47 -2.56 -3.69
N VAL A 29 -13.18 -3.86 -3.82
CA VAL A 29 -12.09 -4.38 -4.67
C VAL A 29 -12.35 -4.01 -6.13
N GLU A 30 -13.60 -4.07 -6.57
CA GLU A 30 -14.04 -3.80 -7.95
C GLU A 30 -13.68 -2.39 -8.43
N PHE A 31 -13.60 -1.41 -7.52
CA PHE A 31 -13.10 -0.08 -7.86
C PHE A 31 -11.66 -0.15 -8.37
N PHE A 32 -10.79 -0.87 -7.65
CA PHE A 32 -9.38 -1.00 -7.98
C PHE A 32 -9.16 -1.91 -9.18
N GLU A 33 -9.97 -2.96 -9.35
CA GLU A 33 -9.88 -3.82 -10.53
C GLU A 33 -10.17 -3.02 -11.81
N LYS A 34 -11.19 -2.16 -11.78
CA LYS A 34 -11.49 -1.26 -12.90
C LYS A 34 -10.40 -0.21 -13.11
N LEU A 35 -9.86 0.34 -12.02
CA LEU A 35 -8.84 1.37 -12.09
C LEU A 35 -7.54 0.87 -12.72
N TYR A 36 -7.13 -0.35 -12.36
CA TYR A 36 -5.85 -0.95 -12.77
C TYR A 36 -5.99 -1.96 -13.90
N ASP A 37 -7.20 -2.20 -14.41
CA ASP A 37 -7.51 -3.24 -15.39
C ASP A 37 -6.88 -4.60 -15.02
N THR A 38 -7.01 -4.95 -13.73
CA THR A 38 -6.33 -6.10 -13.12
C THR A 38 -7.29 -6.81 -12.17
N LYS A 39 -7.39 -8.13 -12.28
CA LYS A 39 -8.20 -8.93 -11.36
C LYS A 39 -7.51 -9.09 -10.01
N ILE A 40 -8.25 -8.90 -8.93
CA ILE A 40 -7.75 -9.03 -7.55
C ILE A 40 -8.43 -10.25 -6.91
N GLU A 41 -7.63 -11.19 -6.42
CA GLU A 41 -8.14 -12.48 -5.93
C GLU A 41 -7.83 -12.71 -4.45
N GLY A 42 -8.73 -13.43 -3.77
CA GLY A 42 -8.50 -13.95 -2.42
C GLY A 42 -8.44 -12.90 -1.31
N LEU A 43 -8.93 -11.68 -1.55
CA LEU A 43 -9.05 -10.67 -0.50
C LEU A 43 -10.40 -10.77 0.21
N LYS A 44 -10.38 -10.48 1.51
CA LYS A 44 -11.61 -10.35 2.30
C LYS A 44 -12.26 -9.00 2.01
N LEU A 45 -13.51 -8.84 2.42
CA LEU A 45 -14.16 -7.52 2.42
C LEU A 45 -13.48 -6.59 3.43
N LEU A 46 -13.60 -5.28 3.21
CA LEU A 46 -12.97 -4.26 4.06
C LEU A 46 -13.33 -4.45 5.54
N GLU A 47 -14.61 -4.68 5.83
CA GLU A 47 -15.16 -4.90 7.17
C GLU A 47 -14.63 -6.16 7.89
N GLU A 48 -14.03 -7.10 7.16
CA GLU A 48 -13.45 -8.32 7.74
C GLU A 48 -11.99 -8.13 8.18
N TYR A 49 -11.37 -7.00 7.85
CA TYR A 49 -10.05 -6.64 8.37
C TYR A 49 -10.17 -5.90 9.70
N SER A 50 -9.29 -6.22 10.64
CA SER A 50 -9.22 -5.51 11.93
C SER A 50 -8.74 -4.06 11.79
N ASP A 51 -8.01 -3.78 10.73
CA ASP A 51 -7.47 -2.46 10.39
C ASP A 51 -7.70 -2.20 8.89
N PRO A 52 -8.42 -1.13 8.50
CA PRO A 52 -8.61 -0.75 7.11
C PRO A 52 -7.31 -0.64 6.30
N ASP A 53 -6.20 -0.23 6.91
CA ASP A 53 -4.90 -0.14 6.21
C ASP A 53 -4.46 -1.53 5.67
N GLN A 54 -4.90 -2.64 6.28
CA GLN A 54 -4.60 -3.99 5.80
C GLN A 54 -5.32 -4.33 4.49
N PHE A 55 -6.58 -3.92 4.34
CA PHE A 55 -7.34 -4.09 3.10
C PHE A 55 -6.64 -3.38 1.94
N TYR A 56 -6.34 -2.09 2.12
CA TYR A 56 -5.66 -1.30 1.11
C TYR A 56 -4.25 -1.79 0.83
N SER A 57 -3.51 -2.24 1.86
CA SER A 57 -2.19 -2.84 1.68
C SER A 57 -2.24 -4.13 0.87
N ALA A 58 -3.28 -4.95 1.04
CA ALA A 58 -3.44 -6.18 0.30
C ALA A 58 -3.74 -5.93 -1.19
N ILE A 59 -4.58 -4.93 -1.48
CA ILE A 59 -4.84 -4.47 -2.85
C ILE A 59 -3.57 -3.92 -3.48
N ALA A 60 -2.90 -2.99 -2.80
CA ALA A 60 -1.70 -2.32 -3.31
C ALA A 60 -0.58 -3.31 -3.69
N LYS A 61 -0.46 -4.42 -2.95
CA LYS A 61 0.46 -5.51 -3.29
C LYS A 61 0.09 -6.21 -4.60
N GLN A 62 -1.19 -6.48 -4.85
CA GLN A 62 -1.60 -7.15 -6.09
C GLN A 62 -1.52 -6.23 -7.32
N VAL A 63 -1.74 -4.92 -7.13
CA VAL A 63 -1.64 -3.93 -8.22
C VAL A 63 -0.22 -3.36 -8.42
N GLY A 64 0.80 -3.93 -7.77
CA GLY A 64 2.21 -3.64 -8.04
C GLY A 64 2.75 -2.32 -7.46
N ILE A 65 2.10 -1.74 -6.44
CA ILE A 65 2.57 -0.50 -5.81
C ILE A 65 3.95 -0.64 -5.14
N PRO A 66 4.27 -1.74 -4.42
CA PRO A 66 5.60 -1.91 -3.83
C PRO A 66 6.74 -1.79 -4.85
N GLU A 67 6.61 -2.39 -6.02
CA GLU A 67 7.60 -2.40 -7.10
C GLU A 67 7.81 -0.99 -7.66
N VAL A 68 6.71 -0.26 -7.90
CA VAL A 68 6.74 1.14 -8.32
C VAL A 68 7.48 2.00 -7.29
N VAL A 69 7.18 1.80 -6.00
CA VAL A 69 7.82 2.55 -4.91
C VAL A 69 9.31 2.22 -4.79
N HIS A 70 9.69 0.94 -4.86
CA HIS A 70 11.09 0.51 -4.83
C HIS A 70 11.91 1.19 -5.92
N LYS A 71 11.43 1.12 -7.16
CA LYS A 71 12.08 1.76 -8.30
C LYS A 71 12.20 3.27 -8.09
N ALA A 72 11.14 3.92 -7.61
CA ALA A 72 11.14 5.37 -7.42
C ALA A 72 12.14 5.84 -6.34
N VAL A 73 12.27 5.12 -5.22
CA VAL A 73 13.26 5.47 -4.18
C VAL A 73 14.68 5.12 -4.59
N GLU A 74 14.87 4.08 -5.39
CA GLU A 74 16.17 3.75 -5.99
C GLU A 74 16.62 4.86 -6.93
N GLU A 75 15.78 5.26 -7.89
CA GLU A 75 16.12 6.32 -8.86
C GLU A 75 16.37 7.67 -8.18
N LYS A 76 15.62 8.00 -7.13
CA LYS A 76 15.72 9.31 -6.47
C LYS A 76 16.79 9.41 -5.40
N TYR A 77 16.95 8.36 -4.61
CA TYR A 77 17.80 8.37 -3.41
C TYR A 77 18.90 7.31 -3.42
N GLY A 78 18.93 6.43 -4.43
CA GLY A 78 19.82 5.27 -4.45
C GLY A 78 19.45 4.20 -3.42
N TRP A 79 18.23 4.22 -2.89
CA TRP A 79 17.80 3.28 -1.86
C TRP A 79 17.36 1.96 -2.48
N LYS A 80 17.92 0.84 -1.99
CA LYS A 80 17.58 -0.51 -2.43
C LYS A 80 17.70 -1.50 -1.27
N ASN A 81 17.16 -2.69 -1.46
CA ASN A 81 17.46 -3.83 -0.58
C ASN A 81 18.81 -4.42 -1.01
N ASP A 82 19.77 -4.46 -0.09
CA ASP A 82 21.11 -5.03 -0.27
C ASP A 82 21.70 -5.50 1.07
N ASP A 83 22.98 -5.86 1.07
CA ASP A 83 23.67 -6.33 2.28
C ASP A 83 23.77 -5.24 3.37
N GLU A 84 23.71 -3.96 2.99
CA GLU A 84 23.84 -2.84 3.92
C GLU A 84 22.48 -2.39 4.48
N ASN A 85 21.43 -2.45 3.67
CA ASN A 85 20.12 -1.91 4.02
C ASN A 85 18.96 -2.78 3.52
N PHE A 86 17.84 -2.71 4.23
CA PHE A 86 16.54 -3.15 3.74
C PHE A 86 15.51 -2.03 3.87
N LEU A 87 14.50 -2.08 3.01
CA LEU A 87 13.43 -1.09 2.94
C LEU A 87 12.15 -1.67 3.50
N ILE A 88 11.55 -0.97 4.45
CA ILE A 88 10.21 -1.27 4.97
C ILE A 88 9.21 -0.33 4.31
N LEU A 89 8.19 -0.89 3.67
CA LEU A 89 7.10 -0.16 3.05
C LEU A 89 5.85 -0.27 3.94
N MET A 90 5.35 0.87 4.39
CA MET A 90 4.06 0.97 5.07
C MET A 90 3.09 1.72 4.15
N ILE A 91 2.11 0.98 3.64
CA ILE A 91 1.09 1.51 2.73
C ILE A 91 -0.04 2.08 3.59
N LYS A 92 -0.33 3.36 3.39
CA LYS A 92 -1.41 4.10 4.03
C LYS A 92 -2.56 4.19 3.03
N GLY A 93 -3.68 3.59 3.40
CA GLY A 93 -4.81 3.37 2.51
C GLY A 93 -5.41 4.65 1.91
N GLY A 94 -5.85 4.55 0.65
CA GLY A 94 -6.41 5.63 -0.17
C GLY A 94 -7.93 5.76 -0.02
N GLY A 95 -8.41 6.03 1.19
CA GLY A 95 -9.85 6.28 1.42
C GLY A 95 -10.33 7.54 0.70
N ASP A 96 -9.62 8.66 0.89
CA ASP A 96 -10.10 9.97 0.45
C ASP A 96 -9.26 10.63 -0.65
N ASN A 97 -8.10 10.06 -1.01
CA ASN A 97 -7.20 10.61 -2.03
C ASN A 97 -7.06 9.68 -3.24
N ASP A 98 -6.92 10.25 -4.45
CA ASP A 98 -6.63 9.53 -5.71
C ASP A 98 -5.17 9.06 -5.80
N ALA A 99 -4.62 8.55 -4.70
CA ALA A 99 -3.23 8.16 -4.59
C ALA A 99 -2.97 7.18 -3.43
N TRP A 100 -1.92 6.40 -3.58
CA TRP A 100 -1.31 5.61 -2.51
C TRP A 100 -0.29 6.45 -1.75
N GLY A 101 -0.46 6.56 -0.44
CA GLY A 101 0.59 7.07 0.45
C GLY A 101 1.45 5.90 0.92
N VAL A 102 2.76 5.94 0.65
CA VAL A 102 3.68 4.89 1.09
C VAL A 102 4.81 5.50 1.89
N MET A 103 4.91 5.10 3.16
CA MET A 103 6.06 5.43 3.99
C MET A 103 7.14 4.40 3.75
N VAL A 104 8.29 4.86 3.27
CA VAL A 104 9.47 4.03 3.02
C VAL A 104 10.49 4.33 4.10
N THR A 105 10.87 3.30 4.85
CA THR A 105 11.93 3.38 5.85
C THR A 105 13.15 2.61 5.36
N LYS A 106 14.28 3.28 5.20
CA LYS A 106 15.58 2.64 4.99
C LYS A 106 16.15 2.23 6.34
N VAL A 107 16.41 0.94 6.51
CA VAL A 107 16.88 0.35 7.76
C VAL A 107 18.24 -0.33 7.52
N PRO A 108 19.28 0.00 8.30
CA PRO A 108 20.54 -0.73 8.24
C PRO A 108 20.34 -2.21 8.60
N SER A 109 20.81 -3.12 7.74
CA SER A 109 20.69 -4.58 7.93
C SER A 109 21.37 -5.06 9.22
N ALA A 110 22.42 -4.36 9.67
CA ALA A 110 23.12 -4.64 10.92
C ALA A 110 22.23 -4.56 12.18
N LEU A 111 21.08 -3.87 12.14
CA LEU A 111 20.16 -3.80 13.28
C LEU A 111 19.59 -5.17 13.66
N ASN A 112 19.39 -6.06 12.70
CA ASN A 112 18.85 -7.40 12.95
C ASN A 112 19.84 -8.26 13.74
N ALA A 113 21.12 -8.24 13.34
CA ALA A 113 22.17 -8.98 14.04
C ALA A 113 22.38 -8.47 15.48
N LEU A 114 22.22 -7.18 15.70
CA LEU A 114 22.48 -6.57 17.00
C LEU A 114 21.46 -6.93 18.08
N ASN A 115 20.20 -7.23 17.71
CA ASN A 115 19.20 -7.64 18.70
C ASN A 115 19.58 -8.97 19.39
N GLY A 116 20.09 -9.94 18.63
CA GLY A 116 20.59 -11.21 19.21
C GLY A 116 21.79 -10.99 20.13
N ASN A 117 22.74 -10.14 19.73
CA ASN A 117 23.91 -9.82 20.55
C ASN A 117 23.55 -9.21 21.91
N ILE A 118 22.48 -8.41 22.00
CA ILE A 118 22.02 -7.81 23.27
C ILE A 118 21.43 -8.87 24.20
N GLU A 119 20.70 -9.85 23.66
CA GLU A 119 20.09 -10.94 24.41
C GLU A 119 21.15 -11.91 24.95
N ASP A 120 22.19 -12.17 24.15
CA ASP A 120 23.29 -13.10 24.46
C ASP A 120 24.45 -12.47 25.27
N ALA A 121 24.37 -11.17 25.57
CA ALA A 121 25.44 -10.44 26.27
C ALA A 121 25.74 -11.05 27.64
N LYS A 122 27.03 -11.29 27.93
CA LYS A 122 27.47 -11.98 29.16
C LYS A 122 27.79 -11.02 30.31
N SER A 123 27.83 -9.71 30.04
CA SER A 123 28.08 -8.67 31.03
C SER A 123 27.31 -7.38 30.74
N GLU A 124 27.17 -6.55 31.76
CA GLU A 124 26.54 -5.23 31.64
C GLU A 124 27.35 -4.26 30.77
N GLU A 125 28.68 -4.36 30.79
CA GLU A 125 29.55 -3.56 29.92
C GLU A 125 29.35 -3.91 28.44
N GLU A 126 29.27 -5.20 28.12
CA GLU A 126 29.01 -5.70 26.77
C GLU A 126 27.63 -5.27 26.28
N LYS A 127 26.62 -5.41 27.14
CA LYS A 127 25.26 -4.96 26.86
C LYS A 127 25.19 -3.46 26.58
N LYS A 128 25.87 -2.62 27.36
CA LYS A 128 25.95 -1.17 27.14
C LYS A 128 26.58 -0.83 25.79
N LYS A 129 27.62 -1.56 25.38
CA LYS A 129 28.27 -1.39 24.08
C LYS A 129 27.29 -1.68 22.94
N PHE A 130 26.59 -2.82 22.98
CA PHE A 130 25.60 -3.15 21.95
C PHE A 130 24.42 -2.18 21.93
N VAL A 131 23.95 -1.70 23.10
CA VAL A 131 22.91 -0.66 23.14
C VAL A 131 23.38 0.64 22.48
N SER A 132 24.63 1.05 22.71
CA SER A 132 25.20 2.24 22.06
C SER A 132 25.29 2.06 20.54
N GLU A 133 25.79 0.91 20.07
CA GLU A 133 25.87 0.57 18.65
C GLU A 133 24.47 0.56 17.99
N ARG A 134 23.45 0.04 18.70
CA ARG A 134 22.06 0.06 18.24
C ARG A 134 21.55 1.48 18.07
N ILE A 135 21.83 2.36 19.03
CA ILE A 135 21.43 3.78 18.95
C ILE A 135 22.06 4.44 17.72
N ASP A 136 23.33 4.17 17.44
CA ASP A 136 24.00 4.76 16.27
C ASP A 136 23.48 4.21 14.95
N LEU A 137 23.07 2.94 14.88
CA LEU A 137 22.37 2.39 13.72
C LEU A 137 20.96 2.98 13.55
N LEU A 138 20.21 3.17 14.63
CA LEU A 138 18.88 3.80 14.58
C LEU A 138 18.95 5.23 14.03
N LYS A 139 20.01 5.99 14.35
CA LYS A 139 20.23 7.34 13.78
C LYS A 139 20.46 7.34 12.26
N LYS A 140 20.89 6.21 11.68
CA LYS A 140 21.09 6.05 10.23
C LYS A 140 19.79 5.68 9.49
N MET A 141 18.71 5.38 10.21
CA MET A 141 17.42 5.14 9.58
C MET A 141 16.92 6.43 8.94
N GLU A 142 16.42 6.29 7.72
CA GLU A 142 15.82 7.40 6.99
C GLU A 142 14.39 7.04 6.60
N ILE A 143 13.48 8.00 6.74
CA ILE A 143 12.07 7.82 6.39
C ILE A 143 11.69 8.84 5.34
N LYS A 144 11.04 8.39 4.25
CA LYS A 144 10.45 9.24 3.23
C LYS A 144 9.02 8.81 2.96
N MET A 145 8.17 9.79 2.64
CA MET A 145 6.86 9.54 2.05
C MET A 145 7.01 9.54 0.53
N VAL A 146 6.42 8.53 -0.10
CA VAL A 146 6.20 8.43 -1.54
C VAL A 146 4.70 8.46 -1.76
N VAL A 147 4.25 9.27 -2.72
CA VAL A 147 2.85 9.32 -3.14
C VAL A 147 2.78 8.85 -4.58
N VAL A 148 2.02 7.78 -4.82
CA VAL A 148 1.79 7.21 -6.14
C VAL A 148 0.34 7.50 -6.52
N GLY A 149 0.15 8.46 -7.43
CA GLY A 149 -1.17 8.77 -7.97
C GLY A 149 -1.76 7.57 -8.71
N TYR A 150 -3.08 7.46 -8.74
CA TYR A 150 -3.76 6.47 -9.57
C TYR A 150 -3.50 6.66 -11.07
N ASP A 151 -3.08 7.87 -11.47
CA ASP A 151 -2.58 8.19 -12.82
C ASP A 151 -1.10 7.79 -13.05
N GLY A 152 -0.47 7.12 -12.10
CA GLY A 152 0.93 6.71 -12.14
C GLY A 152 1.93 7.81 -11.81
N LYS A 153 1.50 9.05 -11.53
CA LYS A 153 2.44 10.12 -11.15
C LYS A 153 3.02 9.88 -9.76
N ILE A 154 4.34 9.98 -9.66
CA ILE A 154 5.07 9.77 -8.40
C ILE A 154 5.52 11.12 -7.85
N SER A 155 5.31 11.33 -6.55
CA SER A 155 5.81 12.51 -5.84
C SER A 155 6.39 12.17 -4.47
N PHE A 156 7.22 13.08 -3.97
CA PHE A 156 7.93 12.93 -2.70
C PHE A 156 7.66 14.16 -1.84
N PRO A 157 6.53 14.19 -1.11
CA PRO A 157 6.15 15.34 -0.33
C PRO A 157 7.19 15.61 0.75
N LYS A 158 7.55 16.89 0.91
CA LYS A 158 8.34 17.34 2.06
C LYS A 158 7.41 17.41 3.26
N LYS A 159 7.90 16.97 4.42
CA LYS A 159 7.23 17.25 5.70
C LYS A 159 7.11 18.78 5.80
N LYS A 160 5.89 19.31 5.93
CA LYS A 160 5.71 20.72 6.29
C LYS A 160 6.37 20.89 7.66
N LYS A 161 7.29 21.86 7.75
CA LYS A 161 7.92 22.24 9.02
C LYS A 161 6.90 22.91 9.91
#